data_AF-D5RL01-F1
#
_entry.id   AF-D5RL01-F1
#
_cell.length_a   1.000
_cell.length_b   1.000
_cell.length_c   1.000
_cell.angle_alpha   90.00
_cell.angle_beta   90.00
_cell.angle_gamma   90.00
#
_symmetry.space_group_name_H-M   'P 1'
#
loop_
_entity.id
_entity.type
_entity.pdbx_description
1 polymer ?
#
loop_
_entity_poly.entity_id
_entity_poly.type
_entity_poly.pdbx_seq_one_letter_code
_entity_poly.pdbx_strand_id
1 'polypeptide(L)'
;MSQPIATERRLLTGPEFEVVSRSHYPVLCGLERPALVELARLLRDYHGKARDVARERRRAQRGKAEPRGTNPDVAPDGLTRKKQVFASALKRVNKELSRQNAAPEPESQGENARRALAMKRAARMHRHPSRRTARLGMNPVESQAVPGTIDPRQVGSVSQQVRNHQGKKDS
;
A
#
# COMPACT_ATOMS: atom_id res chain seq x y z
N MET A 1 -15.75 -12.14 0.33
CA MET A 1 -16.21 -12.41 1.72
C MET A 1 -15.32 -13.48 2.31
N SER A 2 -14.83 -13.30 3.53
CA SER A 2 -14.10 -14.36 4.25
C SER A 2 -15.05 -15.50 4.57
N GLN A 3 -14.62 -16.74 4.38
CA GLN A 3 -15.38 -17.91 4.81
C GLN A 3 -15.10 -18.19 6.30
N PRO A 4 -16.04 -18.77 7.06
CA PRO A 4 -15.76 -19.25 8.41
C PRO A 4 -14.70 -20.36 8.41
N ILE A 5 -13.87 -20.44 9.46
CA ILE A 5 -12.79 -21.45 9.58
C ILE A 5 -13.35 -22.89 9.45
N ALA A 6 -14.52 -23.16 10.02
CA ALA A 6 -15.19 -24.45 9.89
C ALA A 6 -15.50 -24.81 8.42
N THR A 7 -15.90 -23.83 7.62
CA THR A 7 -16.14 -23.98 6.18
C THR A 7 -14.84 -24.18 5.42
N GLU A 8 -13.79 -23.42 5.76
CA GLU A 8 -12.45 -23.59 5.17
C GLU A 8 -11.91 -25.01 5.38
N ARG A 9 -12.03 -25.55 6.59
CA ARG A 9 -11.59 -26.92 6.93
C ARG A 9 -12.33 -28.02 6.15
N ARG A 10 -13.60 -27.78 5.78
CA ARG A 10 -14.39 -28.72 4.96
C ARG A 10 -14.04 -28.63 3.47
N LEU A 11 -13.61 -27.46 3.00
CA LEU A 11 -13.33 -27.20 1.59
C LEU A 11 -11.88 -27.53 1.18
N LEU A 12 -10.94 -27.44 2.12
CA LEU A 12 -9.51 -27.61 1.88
C LEU A 12 -9.04 -29.00 2.29
N THR A 13 -7.95 -29.46 1.65
CA THR A 13 -7.23 -30.64 2.14
C THR A 13 -6.45 -30.29 3.41
N GLY A 14 -6.05 -31.29 4.20
CA GLY A 14 -5.22 -31.11 5.40
C GLY A 14 -4.04 -30.15 5.21
N PRO A 15 -3.12 -30.39 4.24
CA PRO A 15 -1.97 -29.52 4.03
C PRO A 15 -2.36 -28.11 3.56
N GLU A 16 -3.42 -27.97 2.75
CA GLU A 16 -3.90 -26.65 2.32
C GLU A 16 -4.48 -25.85 3.49
N PHE A 17 -5.22 -26.53 4.36
CA PHE A 17 -5.79 -25.91 5.56
C PHE A 17 -4.69 -25.45 6.52
N GLU A 18 -3.62 -26.24 6.70
CA GLU A 18 -2.46 -25.84 7.51
C GLU A 18 -1.85 -24.53 7.01
N VAL A 19 -1.65 -24.39 5.69
CA VAL A 19 -1.12 -23.15 5.10
C VAL A 19 -2.09 -21.97 5.30
N VAL A 20 -3.39 -22.18 5.08
CA VAL A 20 -4.41 -21.13 5.30
C VAL A 20 -4.52 -20.76 6.77
N SER A 21 -4.36 -21.70 7.70
CA SER A 21 -4.44 -21.46 9.14
C SER A 21 -3.37 -20.48 9.64
N ARG A 22 -2.16 -20.52 9.06
CA ARG A 22 -1.08 -19.57 9.35
C ARG A 22 -1.40 -18.14 8.93
N SER A 23 -2.35 -17.94 8.01
CA SER A 23 -2.80 -16.61 7.57
C SER A 23 -3.86 -15.97 8.48
N HIS A 24 -4.34 -16.69 9.51
CA HIS A 24 -5.34 -16.17 10.44
C HIS A 24 -4.70 -15.37 11.57
N TYR A 25 -5.44 -14.37 12.05
CA TYR A 25 -5.09 -13.65 13.27
C TYR A 25 -5.37 -14.54 14.49
N PRO A 26 -4.55 -14.51 15.56
CA PRO A 26 -3.41 -13.62 15.78
C PRO A 26 -2.07 -14.13 15.21
N VAL A 27 -2.00 -15.39 14.76
CA VAL A 27 -0.75 -16.06 14.32
C VAL A 27 -0.01 -15.23 13.26
N LEU A 28 -0.76 -14.65 12.32
CA LEU A 28 -0.21 -13.82 11.25
C LEU A 28 0.65 -12.64 11.77
N CYS A 29 0.28 -12.03 12.90
CA CYS A 29 1.00 -10.89 13.47
C CYS A 29 2.37 -11.29 14.05
N GLY A 30 2.56 -12.55 14.42
CA GLY A 30 3.81 -13.04 15.00
C GLY A 30 4.84 -13.51 13.97
N LEU A 31 4.51 -13.48 12.68
CA LEU A 31 5.40 -13.96 11.62
C LEU A 31 6.37 -12.87 11.17
N GLU A 32 7.64 -13.24 11.07
CA GLU A 32 8.66 -12.37 10.49
C GLU A 32 8.45 -12.19 8.98
N ARG A 33 8.97 -11.08 8.44
CA ARG A 33 8.91 -10.73 7.02
C ARG A 33 9.29 -11.87 6.06
N PRO A 34 10.42 -12.60 6.23
CA PRO A 34 10.75 -13.71 5.32
C PRO A 34 9.68 -14.80 5.35
N ALA A 35 9.15 -15.15 6.53
CA ALA A 35 8.09 -16.15 6.67
C ALA A 35 6.78 -15.69 5.99
N LEU A 36 6.44 -14.40 6.07
CA LEU A 36 5.28 -13.83 5.36
C LEU A 36 5.43 -13.88 3.84
N VAL A 37 6.63 -13.63 3.32
CA VAL A 37 6.91 -13.71 1.87
C VAL A 37 6.77 -15.16 1.38
N GLU A 38 7.32 -16.12 2.12
CA GLU A 38 7.19 -17.54 1.80
C GLU A 38 5.73 -18.02 1.89
N LEU A 39 5.01 -17.62 2.94
CA LEU A 39 3.59 -17.90 3.07
C LEU A 39 2.78 -17.33 1.89
N ALA A 40 3.08 -16.10 1.46
CA ALA A 40 2.45 -15.49 0.29
C ALA A 40 2.78 -16.25 -1.01
N ARG A 41 4.00 -16.77 -1.18
CA ARG A 41 4.38 -17.60 -2.33
C ARG A 41 3.57 -18.88 -2.37
N LEU A 42 3.56 -19.66 -1.28
CA LEU A 42 2.79 -20.90 -1.17
C LEU A 42 1.30 -20.68 -1.46
N LEU A 43 0.70 -19.64 -0.87
CA LEU A 43 -0.70 -19.31 -1.10
C LEU A 43 -0.99 -18.92 -2.57
N ARG A 44 -0.06 -18.25 -3.26
CA ARG A 44 -0.20 -17.95 -4.70
C ARG A 44 -0.18 -19.21 -5.53
N ASP A 45 0.67 -20.17 -5.21
CA ASP A 45 0.75 -21.44 -5.93
C ASP A 45 -0.54 -22.25 -5.77
N TYR A 46 -1.05 -22.36 -4.54
CA TYR A 46 -2.35 -23.02 -4.28
C TYR A 46 -3.51 -22.29 -4.97
N HIS A 47 -3.52 -20.96 -4.93
CA HIS A 47 -4.52 -20.16 -5.65
C HIS A 47 -4.45 -20.38 -7.16
N GLY A 48 -3.24 -20.40 -7.74
CA GLY A 48 -2.98 -20.65 -9.16
C GLY A 48 -3.48 -22.02 -9.58
N LYS A 49 -3.09 -23.07 -8.85
CA LYS A 49 -3.57 -24.45 -9.06
C LYS A 49 -5.10 -24.53 -8.99
N ALA A 50 -5.73 -24.00 -7.94
CA ALA A 50 -7.18 -24.02 -7.81
C ALA A 50 -7.90 -23.27 -8.95
N ARG A 51 -7.33 -22.13 -9.39
CA ARG A 51 -7.85 -21.35 -10.52
C ARG A 51 -7.75 -22.14 -11.83
N ASP A 52 -6.64 -22.80 -12.07
CA ASP A 52 -6.37 -23.48 -13.34
C ASP A 52 -7.24 -24.74 -13.47
N VAL A 53 -7.37 -25.53 -12.40
CA VAL A 53 -8.30 -26.68 -12.36
C VAL A 53 -9.75 -26.22 -12.53
N ALA A 54 -10.16 -25.12 -11.88
CA ALA A 54 -11.51 -24.58 -12.05
C ALA A 54 -11.79 -24.12 -13.50
N ARG A 55 -10.78 -23.58 -14.19
CA ARG A 55 -10.86 -23.17 -15.60
C ARG A 55 -10.91 -24.37 -16.53
N GLU A 56 -10.09 -25.38 -16.29
CA GLU A 56 -10.06 -26.63 -17.06
C GLU A 56 -11.42 -27.34 -16.98
N ARG A 57 -11.96 -27.55 -15.77
CA ARG A 57 -13.30 -28.15 -15.59
C ARG A 57 -14.40 -27.36 -16.29
N ARG A 58 -14.36 -26.02 -16.19
CA ARG A 58 -15.34 -25.17 -16.89
C ARG A 58 -15.22 -25.29 -18.41
N ARG A 59 -14.02 -25.50 -18.95
CA ARG A 59 -13.82 -25.71 -20.39
C ARG A 59 -14.29 -27.11 -20.81
N ALA A 60 -14.01 -28.14 -20.02
CA ALA A 60 -14.49 -29.49 -20.26
C ALA A 60 -16.03 -29.58 -20.22
N GLN A 61 -16.68 -28.95 -19.25
CA GLN A 61 -18.15 -28.85 -19.18
C GLN A 61 -18.76 -28.14 -20.41
N ARG A 62 -17.99 -27.26 -21.05
CA ARG A 62 -18.39 -26.58 -22.30
C ARG A 62 -18.04 -27.38 -23.56
N GLY A 63 -17.49 -28.58 -23.44
CA GLY A 63 -17.01 -29.40 -24.56
C GLY A 63 -15.78 -28.84 -25.28
N LYS A 64 -15.08 -27.86 -24.70
CA LYS A 64 -13.92 -27.18 -25.32
C LYS A 64 -12.57 -27.79 -24.93
N ALA A 65 -12.58 -28.82 -24.09
CA ALA A 65 -11.39 -29.52 -23.64
C ALA A 65 -11.75 -30.97 -23.30
N GLU A 66 -10.82 -31.88 -23.55
CA GLU A 66 -10.97 -33.29 -23.18
C GLU A 66 -10.93 -33.44 -21.65
N PRO A 67 -11.86 -34.18 -21.03
CA PRO A 67 -11.88 -34.35 -19.58
C PRO A 67 -10.69 -35.23 -19.17
N ARG A 68 -9.59 -34.61 -18.74
CA ARG A 68 -8.42 -35.31 -18.17
C ARG A 68 -8.75 -35.94 -16.81
N GLY A 69 -9.51 -37.04 -16.82
CA GLY A 69 -9.82 -37.84 -15.63
C GLY A 69 -10.69 -37.16 -14.57
N THR A 70 -11.12 -35.92 -14.78
CA THR A 70 -12.07 -35.23 -13.90
C THR A 70 -13.49 -35.47 -14.37
N ASN A 71 -14.32 -36.11 -13.54
CA ASN A 71 -15.76 -36.23 -13.76
C ASN A 71 -16.36 -34.83 -14.00
N PRO A 72 -16.88 -34.54 -15.21
CA PRO A 72 -17.45 -33.23 -15.55
C PRO A 72 -18.72 -32.92 -14.76
N ASP A 73 -19.38 -33.95 -14.20
CA ASP A 73 -20.64 -33.83 -13.46
C ASP A 73 -20.49 -33.24 -12.05
N VAL A 74 -19.26 -33.14 -11.51
CA VAL A 74 -19.06 -32.52 -10.19
C VAL A 74 -19.06 -31.00 -10.34
N ALA A 75 -20.08 -30.36 -9.75
CA ALA A 75 -20.29 -28.92 -9.79
C ALA A 75 -19.00 -28.12 -9.49
N PRO A 76 -18.63 -27.13 -10.33
CA PRO A 76 -17.39 -26.36 -10.17
C PRO A 76 -17.37 -25.45 -8.93
N ASP A 77 -18.48 -25.34 -8.22
CA ASP A 77 -18.68 -24.42 -7.09
C ASP A 77 -17.74 -24.70 -5.91
N GLY A 78 -17.38 -25.96 -5.66
CA GLY A 78 -16.39 -26.30 -4.63
C GLY A 78 -15.01 -25.68 -4.93
N LEU A 79 -14.60 -25.71 -6.20
CA LEU A 79 -13.31 -25.17 -6.62
C LEU A 79 -13.31 -23.64 -6.64
N THR A 80 -14.44 -23.00 -7.00
CA THR A 80 -14.54 -21.54 -6.95
C THR A 80 -14.49 -21.03 -5.51
N ARG A 81 -15.14 -21.72 -4.56
CA ARG A 81 -15.07 -21.42 -3.12
C ARG A 81 -13.65 -21.63 -2.59
N LYS A 82 -13.00 -22.75 -2.93
CA LYS A 82 -11.60 -23.04 -2.57
C LYS A 82 -10.65 -21.93 -3.05
N LYS A 83 -10.80 -21.48 -4.30
CA LYS A 83 -10.06 -20.32 -4.83
C LYS A 83 -10.31 -19.05 -4.02
N GLN A 84 -11.55 -18.76 -3.62
CA GLN A 84 -11.89 -17.59 -2.81
C GLN A 84 -11.24 -17.63 -1.42
N VAL A 85 -11.12 -18.81 -0.82
CA VAL A 85 -10.42 -19.00 0.47
C VAL A 85 -8.95 -18.61 0.33
N PHE A 86 -8.24 -19.14 -0.69
CA PHE A 86 -6.84 -18.77 -0.92
C PHE A 86 -6.66 -17.28 -1.26
N ALA A 87 -7.56 -16.69 -2.05
CA ALA A 87 -7.53 -15.26 -2.34
C ALA A 87 -7.72 -14.42 -1.06
N SER A 88 -8.59 -14.85 -0.14
CA SER A 88 -8.81 -14.16 1.13
C SER A 88 -7.61 -14.29 2.06
N ALA A 89 -6.99 -15.47 2.12
CA ALA A 89 -5.74 -15.70 2.85
C ALA A 89 -4.60 -14.81 2.32
N LEU A 90 -4.42 -14.75 1.00
CA LEU A 90 -3.45 -13.85 0.35
C LEU A 90 -3.69 -12.39 0.71
N LYS A 91 -4.95 -11.94 0.74
CA LYS A 91 -5.28 -10.57 1.12
C LYS A 91 -4.83 -10.25 2.54
N ARG A 92 -5.01 -11.18 3.50
CA ARG A 92 -4.55 -11.01 4.88
C ARG A 92 -3.02 -10.90 4.95
N VAL A 93 -2.32 -11.83 4.31
CA VAL A 93 -0.84 -11.84 4.30
C VAL A 93 -0.26 -10.58 3.63
N ASN A 94 -0.81 -10.18 2.49
CA ASN A 94 -0.37 -8.95 1.81
C ASN A 94 -0.61 -7.71 2.67
N LYS A 95 -1.73 -7.66 3.41
CA LYS A 95 -2.00 -6.57 4.34
C LYS A 95 -0.95 -6.50 5.46
N GLU A 96 -0.55 -7.64 6.01
CA GLU A 96 0.50 -7.68 7.04
C GLU A 96 1.87 -7.31 6.48
N LEU A 97 2.21 -7.77 5.26
CA LEU A 97 3.42 -7.32 4.56
C LEU A 97 3.41 -5.81 4.32
N SER A 98 2.28 -5.24 3.90
CA SER A 98 2.13 -3.78 3.76
C SER A 98 2.28 -3.07 5.10
N ARG A 99 1.75 -3.64 6.19
CA ARG A 99 1.89 -3.09 7.54
C ARG A 99 3.34 -3.11 8.03
N GLN A 100 4.11 -4.18 7.75
CA GLN A 100 5.53 -4.26 8.09
C GLN A 100 6.40 -3.36 7.22
N ASN A 101 6.03 -3.12 5.96
CA ASN A 101 6.75 -2.22 5.07
C ASN A 101 6.34 -0.75 5.23
N ALA A 102 5.20 -0.47 5.87
CA ALA A 102 4.79 0.89 6.17
C ALA A 102 5.86 1.49 7.10
N ALA A 103 6.54 2.53 6.60
CA ALA A 103 7.28 3.45 7.46
C ALA A 103 6.34 3.92 8.59
N PRO A 104 6.87 4.34 9.77
CA PRO A 104 6.03 4.97 10.78
C PRO A 104 5.11 5.98 10.09
N GLU A 105 3.81 5.84 10.33
CA GLU A 105 2.81 6.69 9.68
C GLU A 105 3.31 8.14 9.74
N PRO A 106 3.35 8.87 8.60
CA PRO A 106 3.67 10.28 8.64
C PRO A 106 2.73 10.92 9.66
N GLU A 107 3.27 11.76 10.55
CA GLU A 107 2.54 12.47 11.60
C GLU A 107 1.12 12.79 11.12
N SER A 108 0.11 12.39 11.89
CA SER A 108 -1.29 12.64 11.52
C SER A 108 -1.47 14.13 11.21
N GLN A 109 -2.46 14.50 10.39
CA GLN A 109 -2.71 15.91 10.07
C GLN A 109 -2.83 16.79 11.33
N GLY A 110 -3.36 16.23 12.43
CA GLY A 110 -3.41 16.88 13.73
C GLY A 110 -2.05 17.07 14.38
N GLU A 111 -1.16 16.09 14.32
CA GLU A 111 0.22 16.19 14.82
C GLU A 111 1.04 17.20 14.01
N ASN A 112 0.93 17.16 12.68
CA ASN A 112 1.54 18.15 11.79
C ASN A 112 1.05 19.57 12.11
N ALA A 113 -0.27 19.74 12.33
CA ALA A 113 -0.84 21.04 12.69
C ALA A 113 -0.33 21.54 14.05
N ARG A 114 -0.22 20.66 15.06
CA ARG A 114 0.35 20.99 16.37
C ARG A 114 1.83 21.38 16.26
N ARG A 115 2.61 20.65 15.47
CA ARG A 115 4.03 20.93 15.20
C ARG A 115 4.21 22.28 14.50
N ALA A 116 3.42 22.54 13.46
CA ALA A 116 3.43 23.83 12.75
C ALA A 116 3.03 24.98 13.68
N LEU A 117 2.04 24.78 14.55
CA LEU A 117 1.63 25.76 15.54
C LEU A 117 2.70 25.99 16.62
N ALA A 118 3.41 24.94 17.06
CA ALA A 118 4.55 25.06 17.96
C ALA A 118 5.68 25.87 17.32
N MET A 119 6.03 25.59 16.05
CA MET A 119 6.99 26.37 15.28
C MET A 119 6.57 27.84 15.15
N LYS A 120 5.28 28.11 14.86
CA LYS A 120 4.74 29.47 14.77
C LYS A 120 4.82 30.22 16.11
N ARG A 121 4.53 29.53 17.23
CA ARG A 121 4.65 30.11 18.57
C ARG A 121 6.11 30.39 18.94
N ALA A 122 7.03 29.47 18.64
CA ALA A 122 8.46 29.66 18.85
C ALA A 122 9.01 30.84 18.02
N ALA A 123 8.61 30.94 16.75
CA ALA A 123 8.98 32.05 15.87
C ALA A 123 8.33 33.40 16.26
N ARG A 124 7.31 33.38 17.12
CA ARG A 124 6.67 34.61 17.65
C ARG A 124 7.50 35.27 18.76
N MET A 125 8.62 34.67 19.19
CA MET A 125 9.52 35.32 20.14
C MET A 125 10.15 36.59 19.54
N HIS A 126 9.65 37.71 20.05
CA HIS A 126 10.17 39.08 20.04
C HIS A 126 10.84 39.63 18.78
N ARG A 127 10.01 40.13 17.87
CA ARG A 127 10.40 41.07 16.80
C ARG A 127 10.01 42.53 17.09
N HIS A 128 9.92 42.88 18.37
CA HIS A 128 9.67 44.25 18.81
C HIS A 128 10.95 44.76 19.48
N PRO A 129 11.44 45.94 19.09
CA PRO A 129 12.62 46.51 19.72
C PRO A 129 12.33 46.75 21.21
N SER A 130 13.28 46.39 22.07
CA SER A 130 13.15 46.52 23.54
C SER A 130 13.12 47.97 24.05
N ARG A 131 13.20 48.96 23.15
CA ARG A 131 13.23 50.40 23.48
C ARG A 131 12.34 51.19 22.51
N ARG A 132 11.72 52.27 23.02
CA ARG A 132 11.10 53.32 22.21
C ARG A 132 12.21 54.07 21.47
N THR A 133 12.37 53.85 20.17
CA THR A 133 13.24 54.67 19.32
C THR A 133 12.51 55.97 19.00
N ALA A 134 12.83 57.04 19.74
CA ALA A 134 12.36 58.38 19.40
C ALA A 134 13.16 58.91 18.20
N ARG A 135 12.43 59.33 17.15
CA ARG A 135 12.86 60.26 16.08
C ARG A 135 13.85 59.78 15.02
N LEU A 136 14.41 58.59 15.10
CA LEU A 136 15.02 57.91 13.96
C LEU A 136 13.97 56.91 13.47
N GLY A 137 13.41 57.10 12.27
CA GLY A 137 12.37 56.23 11.72
C GLY A 137 12.81 54.76 11.59
N MET A 138 11.99 53.93 10.93
CA MET A 138 12.43 52.56 10.63
C MET A 138 13.71 52.60 9.79
N ASN A 139 14.79 51.96 10.25
CA ASN A 139 15.95 51.71 9.39
C ASN A 139 15.51 50.79 8.24
N PRO A 140 15.82 51.12 6.97
CA PRO A 140 15.50 50.25 5.86
C PRO A 140 16.23 48.92 6.05
N VAL A 141 15.49 47.83 6.12
CA VAL A 141 16.07 46.50 6.00
C VAL A 141 16.33 46.28 4.52
N GLU A 142 17.59 46.34 4.12
CA GLU A 142 17.95 45.99 2.76
C GLU A 142 17.54 44.53 2.51
N SER A 143 16.75 44.36 1.46
CA SER A 143 16.36 43.05 0.99
C SER A 143 17.62 42.30 0.57
N GLN A 144 18.02 41.29 1.34
CA GLN A 144 18.97 40.25 0.91
C GLN A 144 18.33 39.33 -0.14
N ALA A 145 17.52 39.87 -1.05
CA ALA A 145 17.07 39.12 -2.20
C ALA A 145 18.32 38.70 -2.95
N VAL A 146 18.60 37.39 -2.91
CA VAL A 146 19.61 36.79 -3.75
C VAL A 146 19.24 37.17 -5.18
N PRO A 147 20.14 37.83 -5.95
CA PRO A 147 19.84 38.11 -7.35
C PRO A 147 19.44 36.80 -8.00
N GLY A 148 18.30 36.80 -8.69
CA GLY A 148 17.73 35.59 -9.26
C GLY A 148 18.82 34.81 -9.97
N THR A 149 19.10 33.59 -9.51
CA THR A 149 20.19 32.75 -10.03
C THR A 149 20.00 32.42 -11.52
N ILE A 150 18.81 32.68 -12.05
CA ILE A 150 18.38 32.35 -13.41
C ILE A 150 18.27 33.63 -14.24
N ASP A 151 18.92 33.63 -15.40
CA ASP A 151 18.77 34.68 -16.41
C ASP A 151 17.28 34.87 -16.76
N PRO A 152 16.73 36.10 -16.71
CA PRO A 152 15.34 36.40 -17.07
C PRO A 152 14.90 35.82 -18.42
N ARG A 153 15.81 35.71 -19.40
CA ARG A 153 15.51 35.12 -20.72
C ARG A 153 15.28 33.61 -20.68
N GLN A 154 15.76 32.93 -19.65
CA GLN A 154 15.69 31.49 -19.50
C GLN A 154 14.55 31.02 -18.59
N VAL A 155 13.88 31.94 -17.88
CA VAL A 155 12.80 31.62 -16.93
C VAL A 155 11.68 30.81 -17.59
N GLY A 156 11.29 31.16 -18.82
CA GLY A 156 10.30 30.41 -19.57
C GLY A 156 10.74 28.97 -19.87
N SER A 157 12.00 28.78 -20.26
CA SER A 157 12.57 27.46 -20.57
C SER A 157 12.65 26.57 -19.32
N VAL A 158 13.17 27.11 -18.21
CA VAL A 158 13.29 26.38 -16.93
C VAL A 158 11.91 26.01 -16.38
N SER A 159 10.93 26.92 -16.47
CA SER A 159 9.55 26.65 -16.05
C SER A 159 8.91 25.50 -16.85
N GLN A 160 9.11 25.48 -18.18
CA GLN A 160 8.61 24.39 -19.01
C GLN A 160 9.34 23.07 -18.75
N GLN A 161 10.66 23.10 -18.51
CA GLN A 161 11.43 21.92 -18.12
C GLN A 161 10.90 21.28 -16.83
N VAL A 162 10.64 22.08 -15.79
CA VAL A 162 10.10 21.59 -14.51
C VAL A 162 8.70 20.98 -14.71
N ARG A 163 7.82 21.67 -15.45
CA ARG A 163 6.47 21.15 -15.78
C ARG A 163 6.55 19.80 -16.51
N ASN A 164 7.41 19.69 -17.51
CA ASN A 164 7.58 18.45 -18.27
C ASN A 164 8.15 17.31 -17.43
N HIS A 165 9.10 17.62 -16.54
CA HIS A 165 9.67 16.64 -15.62
C HIS A 165 8.63 16.13 -14.62
N GLN A 166 7.79 17.02 -14.08
CA GLN A 166 6.70 16.65 -13.18
C GLN A 166 5.67 15.76 -13.89
N GLY A 167 5.27 16.11 -15.12
CA GLY A 167 4.37 15.27 -15.92
C GLY A 167 4.90 13.85 -16.14
N LYS A 168 6.21 13.69 -16.39
CA LYS A 168 6.85 12.36 -16.50
C LYS A 168 6.86 11.58 -15.19
N LYS A 169 6.93 12.28 -14.05
CA LYS A 169 6.96 11.66 -12.72
C LYS A 169 5.58 11.20 -12.27
N ASP A 170 4.53 11.89 -12.72
CA ASP A 170 3.14 11.61 -12.37
C ASP A 170 2.45 10.61 -13.33
N SER A 171 3.13 10.21 -14.41
CA SER A 171 2.68 9.18 -15.37
C SER A 171 3.20 7.80 -14.98
#